data_AF-A0A061IRP5-F1
#
_entry.id   AF-A0A061IRP5-F1
#
_cell.length_a   1.000
_cell.length_b   1.000
_cell.length_c   1.000
_cell.angle_alpha   90.00
_cell.angle_beta   90.00
_cell.angle_gamma   90.00
#
_symmetry.space_group_name_H-M   'P 1'
#
loop_
_entity.id
_entity.type
_entity.pdbx_description
1 polymer ?
#
loop_
_entity_poly.entity_id
_entity_poly.type
_entity_poly.pdbx_seq_one_letter_code
_entity_poly.pdbx_strand_id
1 'polypeptide(L)'
;MSSNAWRQMSTPAKHSQFSMDLFDKWRNEQNKSIAHRGSDTDPAVEEEHNSFMLRQNLNAYVCYKQLDDYTTCLERHHLIEHSDRGHEINTKNSMNENKCRATHNAYVTCMGSKNNQGTLLHNAALHNNCHDFRVELMNCFSTNRELETQTSEPQCIPLYRHLLRCGLNHLWNDYWRALTKFGEAEEYHLYELSRDDNKKQEFLRVITSTLEQQRDYLRKQREQEQGYFLPRPEGEEGSTDTTRAAQQRQWPY
;
A
#
# COMPACT_ATOMS: atom_id res chain seq x y z
N MET A 1 -19.05 4.68 -3.95
CA MET A 1 -18.13 3.58 -4.26
C MET A 1 -16.96 4.16 -5.05
N SER A 2 -15.77 4.22 -4.46
CA SER A 2 -14.58 4.77 -5.11
C SER A 2 -14.21 3.90 -6.32
N SER A 3 -14.27 4.45 -7.53
CA SER A 3 -13.65 3.84 -8.70
C SER A 3 -12.15 3.79 -8.46
N ASN A 4 -11.58 2.61 -8.19
CA ASN A 4 -10.13 2.46 -8.05
C ASN A 4 -9.45 3.09 -9.27
N ALA A 5 -8.75 4.22 -9.06
CA ALA A 5 -8.01 4.93 -10.10
C ALA A 5 -6.98 4.01 -10.80
N TRP A 6 -6.58 2.94 -10.11
CA TRP A 6 -5.73 1.85 -10.60
C TRP A 6 -6.32 1.06 -11.77
N ARG A 7 -7.66 0.91 -11.87
CA ARG A 7 -8.31 0.03 -12.86
C ARG A 7 -8.32 0.57 -14.29
N GLN A 8 -8.11 1.87 -14.49
CA GLN A 8 -8.14 2.49 -15.82
C GLN A 8 -6.79 2.48 -16.53
N MET A 9 -5.71 2.13 -15.85
CA MET A 9 -4.39 2.04 -16.47
C MET A 9 -4.26 0.66 -17.10
N SER A 10 -4.20 0.63 -18.43
CA SER A 10 -4.27 -0.55 -19.29
C SER A 10 -3.45 -1.74 -18.79
N THR A 11 -4.05 -2.92 -18.78
CA THR A 11 -3.35 -4.19 -18.55
C THR A 11 -2.35 -4.46 -19.68
N PRO A 12 -1.09 -4.74 -19.37
CA PRO A 12 -0.09 -4.96 -20.40
C PRO A 12 -0.05 -6.44 -20.81
N ALA A 13 -0.66 -6.73 -21.95
CA ALA A 13 -0.42 -7.98 -22.67
C ALA A 13 0.90 -7.85 -23.44
N LYS A 14 1.93 -8.62 -23.00
CA LYS A 14 3.28 -8.82 -23.57
C LYS A 14 4.41 -8.01 -22.89
N HIS A 15 4.89 -8.51 -21.75
CA HIS A 15 6.18 -8.09 -21.19
C HIS A 15 7.28 -9.12 -21.45
N SER A 16 8.52 -8.65 -21.59
CA SER A 16 9.69 -9.51 -21.74
C SER A 16 10.04 -10.18 -20.41
N GLN A 17 10.63 -11.39 -20.46
CA GLN A 17 11.10 -12.11 -19.27
C GLN A 17 12.04 -11.25 -18.41
N PHE A 18 12.91 -10.47 -19.05
CA PHE A 18 13.79 -9.53 -18.36
C PHE A 18 13.04 -8.48 -17.50
N SER A 19 11.89 -7.97 -17.98
CA SER A 19 11.08 -7.03 -17.21
C SER A 19 10.41 -7.71 -16.02
N MET A 20 10.03 -8.98 -16.17
CA MET A 20 9.45 -9.79 -15.08
C MET A 20 10.50 -10.10 -14.02
N ASP A 21 11.73 -10.45 -14.40
CA ASP A 21 12.82 -10.72 -13.45
C ASP A 21 13.15 -9.48 -12.61
N LEU A 22 13.15 -8.28 -13.23
CA LEU A 22 13.35 -7.03 -12.51
C LEU A 22 12.16 -6.68 -11.59
N PHE A 23 10.95 -7.01 -12.00
CA PHE A 23 9.76 -6.83 -11.19
C PHE A 23 9.79 -7.76 -9.96
N ASP A 24 10.18 -9.02 -10.11
CA ASP A 24 10.33 -9.95 -9.00
C ASP A 24 11.41 -9.49 -8.02
N LYS A 25 12.53 -8.96 -8.53
CA LYS A 25 13.55 -8.34 -7.69
C LYS A 25 12.99 -7.16 -6.89
N TRP A 26 12.27 -6.26 -7.55
CA TRP A 26 11.62 -5.13 -6.89
C TRP A 26 10.60 -5.58 -5.85
N ARG A 27 9.78 -6.60 -6.15
CA ARG A 27 8.80 -7.16 -5.22
C ARG A 27 9.48 -7.72 -3.97
N ASN A 28 10.60 -8.42 -4.15
CA ASN A 28 11.41 -8.92 -3.04
C ASN A 28 11.99 -7.78 -2.18
N GLU A 29 12.44 -6.68 -2.78
CA GLU A 29 12.89 -5.49 -2.06
C GLU A 29 11.75 -4.83 -1.27
N GLN A 30 10.54 -4.75 -1.85
CA GLN A 30 9.36 -4.25 -1.15
C GLN A 30 8.98 -5.14 0.04
N ASN A 31 9.01 -6.47 -0.13
CA ASN A 31 8.74 -7.41 0.97
C ASN A 31 9.72 -7.23 2.13
N LYS A 32 11.02 -7.08 1.83
CA LYS A 32 12.04 -6.76 2.84
C LYS A 32 11.76 -5.41 3.51
N SER A 33 11.38 -4.40 2.74
CA SER A 33 11.02 -3.09 3.28
C SER A 33 9.81 -3.16 4.23
N ILE A 34 8.80 -3.99 3.91
CA ILE A 34 7.65 -4.22 4.79
C ILE A 34 8.09 -4.87 6.11
N ALA A 35 8.94 -5.89 6.06
CA ALA A 35 9.44 -6.55 7.26
C ALA A 35 10.11 -5.58 8.24
N HIS A 36 10.89 -4.62 7.74
CA HIS A 36 11.61 -3.64 8.55
C HIS A 36 10.87 -2.31 8.75
N ARG A 37 9.66 -2.13 8.21
CA ARG A 37 8.95 -0.85 8.28
C ARG A 37 8.78 -0.36 9.71
N GLY A 38 9.31 0.82 10.01
CA GLY A 38 9.26 1.47 11.33
C GLY A 38 10.28 0.95 12.34
N SER A 39 11.31 0.21 11.89
CA SER A 39 12.31 -0.39 12.78
C SER A 39 13.18 0.66 13.41
N ASP A 40 13.37 0.52 14.72
CA ASP A 40 14.28 1.33 15.49
C ASP A 40 15.31 0.42 16.17
N THR A 41 16.48 0.98 16.47
CA THR A 41 17.53 0.30 17.25
C THR A 41 17.21 0.25 18.74
N ASP A 42 16.31 1.10 19.25
CA ASP A 42 15.86 1.10 20.63
C ASP A 42 14.84 -0.03 20.90
N PRO A 43 15.15 -0.98 21.82
CA PRO A 43 14.23 -2.06 22.18
C PRO A 43 12.87 -1.60 22.73
N ALA A 44 12.79 -0.44 23.37
CA ALA A 44 11.53 0.09 23.90
C ALA A 44 10.59 0.54 22.77
N VAL A 45 11.16 1.19 21.75
CA VAL A 45 10.43 1.63 20.55
C VAL A 45 9.97 0.44 19.72
N GLU A 46 10.78 -0.62 19.64
CA GLU A 46 10.39 -1.86 18.96
C GLU A 46 9.20 -2.55 19.64
N GLU A 47 9.20 -2.62 20.97
CA GLU A 47 8.10 -3.21 21.74
C GLU A 47 6.81 -2.39 21.60
N GLU A 48 6.92 -1.06 21.61
CA GLU A 48 5.78 -0.17 21.38
C GLU A 48 5.19 -0.36 19.96
N HIS A 49 6.05 -0.44 18.94
CA HIS A 49 5.63 -0.72 17.57
C HIS A 49 4.94 -2.07 17.45
N ASN A 50 5.52 -3.13 18.02
CA ASN A 50 4.93 -4.47 17.99
C ASN A 50 3.57 -4.48 18.73
N SER A 51 3.47 -3.80 19.86
CA SER A 51 2.22 -3.62 20.60
C SER A 51 1.16 -2.87 19.78
N PHE A 52 1.55 -1.81 19.08
CA PHE A 52 0.68 -1.06 18.18
C PHE A 52 0.19 -1.94 17.03
N MET A 53 1.10 -2.62 16.34
CA MET A 53 0.76 -3.49 15.21
C MET A 53 -0.08 -4.70 15.63
N LEU A 54 0.15 -5.26 16.81
CA LEU A 54 -0.71 -6.29 17.38
C LEU A 54 -2.15 -5.78 17.55
N ARG A 55 -2.33 -4.56 18.08
CA ARG A 55 -3.68 -3.96 18.19
C ARG A 55 -4.33 -3.75 16.82
N GLN A 56 -3.58 -3.25 15.84
CA GLN A 56 -4.09 -3.07 14.47
C GLN A 56 -4.54 -4.40 13.86
N ASN A 57 -3.71 -5.43 13.97
CA ASN A 57 -4.05 -6.75 13.43
C ASN A 57 -5.20 -7.42 14.18
N LEU A 58 -5.30 -7.24 15.51
CA LEU A 58 -6.46 -7.72 16.28
C LEU A 58 -7.74 -7.07 15.79
N ASN A 59 -7.71 -5.76 15.59
CA ASN A 59 -8.83 -5.00 15.04
C ASN A 59 -9.21 -5.46 13.62
N ALA A 60 -8.23 -5.80 12.78
CA ALA A 60 -8.47 -6.26 11.41
C ALA A 60 -9.05 -7.68 11.32
N TYR A 61 -8.48 -8.62 12.08
CA TYR A 61 -8.73 -10.05 11.85
C TYR A 61 -9.61 -10.72 12.89
N VAL A 62 -9.62 -10.24 14.13
CA VAL A 62 -10.23 -10.97 15.26
C VAL A 62 -11.38 -10.18 15.88
N CYS A 63 -11.11 -8.94 16.28
CA CYS A 63 -12.02 -8.08 17.03
C CYS A 63 -12.78 -7.08 16.14
N TYR A 64 -12.75 -7.25 14.81
CA TYR A 64 -13.36 -6.32 13.86
C TYR A 64 -14.85 -6.11 14.12
N LYS A 65 -15.57 -7.17 14.53
CA LYS A 65 -17.00 -7.07 14.82
C LYS A 65 -17.27 -6.24 16.08
N GLN A 66 -16.54 -6.49 17.17
CA GLN A 66 -16.69 -5.71 18.40
C GLN A 66 -16.25 -4.26 18.19
N LEU A 67 -15.25 -4.03 17.34
CA LEU A 67 -14.84 -2.70 16.92
C LEU A 67 -15.96 -1.97 16.17
N ASP A 68 -16.61 -2.63 15.21
CA ASP A 68 -17.73 -2.06 14.44
C ASP A 68 -18.94 -1.72 15.32
N ASP A 69 -19.33 -2.64 16.21
CA ASP A 69 -20.41 -2.44 17.17
C ASP A 69 -20.11 -1.25 18.12
N TYR A 70 -18.86 -1.13 18.56
CA TYR A 70 -18.42 -0.04 19.42
C TYR A 70 -18.38 1.30 18.66
N THR A 71 -17.83 1.31 17.45
CA THR A 71 -17.78 2.49 16.57
C THR A 71 -19.19 3.01 16.29
N THR A 72 -20.12 2.12 15.93
CA THR A 72 -21.53 2.44 15.71
C THR A 72 -22.16 3.11 16.93
N CYS A 73 -21.84 2.65 18.15
CA CYS A 73 -22.33 3.29 19.36
C CYS A 73 -21.74 4.69 19.56
N LEU A 74 -20.43 4.85 19.35
CA LEU A 74 -19.76 6.14 19.49
C LEU A 74 -20.30 7.17 18.49
N GLU A 75 -20.55 6.75 17.24
CA GLU A 75 -21.17 7.60 16.20
C GLU A 75 -22.57 8.07 16.61
N ARG A 76 -23.42 7.17 17.12
CA ARG A 76 -24.77 7.52 17.62
C ARG A 76 -24.75 8.55 18.75
N HIS A 77 -23.67 8.59 19.52
CA HIS A 77 -23.51 9.54 20.62
C HIS A 77 -22.63 10.74 20.26
N HIS A 78 -22.20 10.88 19.00
CA HIS A 78 -21.30 11.94 18.53
C HIS A 78 -19.99 12.01 19.34
N LEU A 79 -19.47 10.85 19.73
CA LEU A 79 -18.24 10.70 20.54
C LEU A 79 -16.99 10.44 19.69
N ILE A 80 -17.14 10.34 18.37
CA ILE A 80 -16.02 10.27 17.43
C ILE A 80 -15.74 11.67 16.92
N GLU A 81 -14.56 12.21 17.24
CA GLU A 81 -14.03 13.37 16.54
C GLU A 81 -13.41 12.90 15.22
N HIS A 82 -13.98 13.34 14.10
CA HIS A 82 -13.37 13.15 12.79
C HIS A 82 -12.27 14.20 12.60
N SER A 83 -11.11 13.99 13.23
CA SER A 83 -9.91 14.76 12.91
C SER A 83 -9.21 14.20 11.67
N ASP A 84 -8.53 15.06 10.89
CA ASP A 84 -7.82 14.69 9.66
C ASP A 84 -6.66 13.68 9.86
N ARG A 85 -6.34 13.33 11.12
CA ARG A 85 -5.22 12.44 11.49
C ARG A 85 -5.72 11.14 12.11
N GLY A 86 -6.54 10.40 11.36
CA GLY A 86 -6.89 9.01 11.66
C GLY A 86 -7.92 8.82 12.77
N HIS A 87 -8.70 7.75 12.65
CA HIS A 87 -9.70 7.33 13.62
C HIS A 87 -9.08 6.33 14.60
N GLU A 88 -8.27 6.80 15.55
CA GLU A 88 -7.92 5.94 16.69
C GLU A 88 -9.06 6.00 17.71
N ILE A 89 -9.74 4.86 17.91
CA ILE A 89 -10.83 4.79 18.88
C ILE A 89 -10.25 4.86 20.28
N ASN A 90 -10.45 6.02 20.93
CA ASN A 90 -10.01 6.24 22.30
C ASN A 90 -10.85 5.40 23.28
N THR A 91 -10.27 4.31 23.76
CA THR A 91 -10.84 3.44 24.80
C THR A 91 -10.61 3.96 26.22
N LYS A 92 -9.80 5.01 26.42
CA LYS A 92 -9.48 5.54 27.75
C LYS A 92 -10.39 6.70 28.18
N ASN A 93 -11.32 7.12 27.33
CA ASN A 93 -12.26 8.20 27.63
C ASN A 93 -13.44 7.67 28.46
N SER A 94 -13.57 8.18 29.69
CA SER A 94 -14.65 7.79 30.62
C SER A 94 -16.05 8.13 30.11
N MET A 95 -16.19 9.12 29.23
CA MET A 95 -17.47 9.43 28.57
C MET A 95 -17.87 8.33 27.58
N ASN A 96 -16.91 7.81 26.82
CA ASN A 96 -17.11 6.72 25.87
C ASN A 96 -17.52 5.43 26.60
N GLU A 97 -16.82 5.11 27.68
CA GLU A 97 -17.14 3.96 28.53
C GLU A 97 -18.55 4.09 29.14
N ASN A 98 -18.96 5.28 29.60
CA ASN A 98 -20.27 5.45 30.22
C ASN A 98 -21.44 5.37 29.22
N LYS A 99 -21.29 5.96 28.03
CA LYS A 99 -22.34 5.99 27.01
C LYS A 99 -22.43 4.68 26.21
N CYS A 100 -21.29 4.02 25.99
CA CYS A 100 -21.18 2.81 25.19
C CYS A 100 -20.70 1.60 26.00
N ARG A 101 -21.04 1.52 27.29
CA ARG A 101 -20.48 0.53 28.23
C ARG A 101 -20.50 -0.92 27.72
N ALA A 102 -21.64 -1.37 27.18
CA ALA A 102 -21.79 -2.75 26.73
C ALA A 102 -20.85 -3.07 25.55
N THR A 103 -20.83 -2.22 24.52
CA THR A 103 -19.99 -2.42 23.33
C THR A 103 -18.52 -2.14 23.63
N HIS A 104 -18.23 -1.17 24.49
CA HIS A 104 -16.89 -0.90 25.03
C HIS A 104 -16.31 -2.12 25.75
N ASN A 105 -17.05 -2.70 26.71
CA ASN A 105 -16.60 -3.86 27.47
C ASN A 105 -16.37 -5.08 26.57
N ALA A 106 -17.25 -5.31 25.59
CA ALA A 106 -17.08 -6.38 24.62
C ALA A 106 -15.80 -6.18 23.78
N TYR A 107 -15.54 -4.95 23.33
CA TYR A 107 -14.34 -4.60 22.58
C TYR A 107 -13.06 -4.78 23.41
N VAL A 108 -13.00 -4.20 24.61
CA VAL A 108 -11.83 -4.32 25.50
C VAL A 108 -11.58 -5.78 25.90
N THR A 109 -12.64 -6.55 26.15
CA THR A 109 -12.52 -7.99 26.44
C THR A 109 -11.93 -8.76 25.26
N CYS A 110 -12.37 -8.45 24.03
CA CYS A 110 -11.82 -9.07 22.83
C CYS A 110 -10.33 -8.74 22.66
N MET A 111 -9.97 -7.46 22.82
CA MET A 111 -8.58 -6.99 22.68
C MET A 111 -7.65 -7.52 23.77
N GLY A 112 -8.15 -7.67 25.00
CA GLY A 112 -7.41 -8.20 26.15
C GLY A 112 -7.34 -9.73 26.22
N SER A 113 -8.01 -10.45 25.32
CA SER A 113 -8.03 -11.91 25.32
C SER A 113 -6.65 -12.49 24.97
N LYS A 114 -6.05 -13.21 25.92
CA LYS A 114 -4.78 -13.94 25.70
C LYS A 114 -4.86 -14.93 24.55
N ASN A 115 -6.02 -15.56 24.35
CA ASN A 115 -6.21 -16.51 23.26
C ASN A 115 -6.19 -15.83 21.89
N ASN A 116 -6.83 -14.65 21.79
CA ASN A 116 -6.84 -13.86 20.56
C ASN A 116 -5.44 -13.34 20.23
N GLN A 117 -4.75 -12.79 21.23
CA GLN A 117 -3.37 -12.33 21.10
C GLN A 117 -2.45 -13.48 20.69
N GLY A 118 -2.53 -14.62 21.38
CA GLY A 118 -1.71 -15.79 21.07
C GLY A 118 -1.94 -16.34 19.66
N THR A 119 -3.20 -16.41 19.22
CA THR A 119 -3.54 -16.84 17.85
C THR A 119 -2.91 -15.90 16.83
N LEU A 120 -2.98 -14.59 17.04
CA LEU A 120 -2.44 -13.63 16.10
C LEU A 120 -0.91 -13.65 16.04
N LEU A 121 -0.26 -13.70 17.20
CA LEU A 121 1.20 -13.82 17.30
C LEU A 121 1.71 -15.12 16.66
N HIS A 122 0.97 -16.21 16.81
CA HIS A 122 1.28 -17.48 16.14
C HIS A 122 1.23 -17.35 14.62
N ASN A 123 0.17 -16.76 14.08
CA ASN A 123 0.06 -16.51 12.64
C ASN A 123 1.16 -15.56 12.13
N ALA A 124 1.51 -14.53 12.91
CA ALA A 124 2.60 -13.62 12.59
C ALA A 124 3.94 -14.36 12.49
N ALA A 125 4.28 -15.19 13.48
CA ALA A 125 5.51 -15.98 13.50
C ALA A 125 5.60 -17.01 12.36
N LEU A 126 4.45 -17.48 11.86
CA LEU A 126 4.38 -18.45 10.76
C LEU A 126 4.28 -17.80 9.37
N HIS A 127 4.24 -16.48 9.28
CA HIS A 127 4.11 -15.78 8.01
C HIS A 127 5.20 -16.19 7.01
N ASN A 128 4.81 -16.45 5.75
CA ASN A 128 5.70 -17.02 4.73
C ASN A 128 6.93 -16.14 4.44
N ASN A 129 6.73 -14.83 4.38
CA ASN A 129 7.81 -13.86 4.11
C ASN A 129 8.82 -13.71 5.26
N CYS A 130 8.55 -14.32 6.42
CA CYS A 130 9.38 -14.21 7.61
C CYS A 130 10.16 -15.50 7.92
N HIS A 131 10.32 -16.37 6.92
CA HIS A 131 11.01 -17.65 7.07
C HIS A 131 12.44 -17.48 7.59
N ASP A 132 13.20 -16.56 7.01
CA ASP A 132 14.61 -16.34 7.38
C ASP A 132 14.74 -15.93 8.85
N PHE A 133 13.92 -14.99 9.32
CA PHE A 133 13.89 -14.58 10.73
C PHE A 133 13.48 -15.73 11.68
N ARG A 134 12.59 -16.62 11.24
CA ARG A 134 12.21 -17.79 12.00
C ARG A 134 13.38 -18.77 12.13
N VAL A 135 14.14 -18.97 11.05
CA VAL A 135 15.35 -19.81 11.07
C VAL A 135 16.41 -19.20 11.98
N GLU A 136 16.63 -17.89 11.91
CA GLU A 136 17.56 -17.17 12.80
C GLU A 136 17.20 -17.34 14.28
N LEU A 137 15.92 -17.18 14.62
CA LEU A 137 15.44 -17.39 15.99
C LEU A 137 15.67 -18.83 16.47
N MET A 138 15.35 -19.82 15.64
CA MET A 138 15.55 -21.24 15.98
C MET A 138 17.04 -21.58 16.15
N ASN A 139 17.90 -21.00 15.32
CA ASN A 139 19.35 -21.13 15.45
C ASN A 139 19.87 -20.52 16.77
N CYS A 140 19.31 -19.38 17.18
CA CYS A 140 19.64 -18.78 18.47
C CYS A 140 19.24 -19.67 19.63
N PHE A 141 18.02 -20.23 19.62
CA PHE A 141 17.57 -21.16 20.66
C PHE A 141 18.43 -22.41 20.72
N SER A 142 18.81 -22.97 19.57
CA SER A 142 19.69 -24.13 19.53
C SER A 142 21.07 -23.83 20.11
N THR A 143 21.63 -22.66 19.81
CA THR A 143 22.96 -22.24 20.26
C THR A 143 23.00 -21.94 21.76
N ASN A 144 21.97 -21.26 22.29
CA ASN A 144 21.96 -20.78 23.67
C ASN A 144 21.22 -21.70 24.65
N ARG A 145 20.75 -22.87 24.20
CA ARG A 145 19.91 -23.79 25.00
C ARG A 145 20.52 -24.11 26.37
N GLU A 146 21.81 -24.43 26.40
CA GLU A 146 22.51 -24.79 27.65
C GLU A 146 22.63 -23.58 28.59
N LEU A 147 22.93 -22.40 28.02
CA LEU A 147 23.08 -21.16 28.77
C LEU A 147 21.75 -20.71 29.38
N GLU A 148 20.67 -20.67 28.57
CA GLU A 148 19.33 -20.29 29.04
C GLU A 148 18.81 -21.26 30.13
N THR A 149 19.15 -22.56 30.05
CA THR A 149 18.79 -23.54 31.08
C THR A 149 19.52 -23.30 32.40
N GLN A 150 20.76 -22.80 32.35
CA GLN A 150 21.57 -22.55 33.54
C GLN A 150 21.27 -21.19 34.20
N THR A 151 21.06 -20.14 33.41
CA THR A 151 20.90 -18.77 33.91
C THR A 151 19.45 -18.34 34.06
N SER A 152 18.50 -19.03 33.42
CA SER A 152 17.10 -18.58 33.26
C SER A 152 16.95 -17.22 32.57
N GLU A 153 18.02 -16.69 31.97
CA GLU A 153 17.99 -15.42 31.24
C GLU A 153 17.81 -15.67 29.74
N PRO A 154 16.73 -15.16 29.12
CA PRO A 154 16.45 -15.39 27.72
C PRO A 154 17.40 -14.60 26.81
N GLN A 155 18.10 -15.30 25.91
CA GLN A 155 19.13 -14.73 25.03
C GLN A 155 18.54 -14.32 23.67
N CYS A 156 17.44 -14.95 23.25
CA CYS A 156 16.91 -14.79 21.91
C CYS A 156 15.75 -13.78 21.79
N ILE A 157 15.51 -12.95 22.82
CA ILE A 157 14.44 -11.92 22.81
C ILE A 157 14.55 -10.97 21.61
N PRO A 158 15.72 -10.42 21.25
CA PRO A 158 15.82 -9.49 20.12
C PRO A 158 15.37 -10.14 18.80
N LEU A 159 15.79 -11.38 18.55
CA LEU A 159 15.38 -12.12 17.35
C LEU A 159 13.89 -12.45 17.36
N TYR A 160 13.33 -12.76 18.53
CA TYR A 160 11.90 -12.97 18.67
C TYR A 160 11.09 -11.72 18.34
N ARG A 161 11.49 -10.55 18.87
CA ARG A 161 10.86 -9.26 18.55
C ARG A 161 10.91 -8.96 17.06
N HIS A 162 12.05 -9.26 16.43
CA HIS A 162 12.23 -9.03 15.01
C HIS A 162 11.36 -9.96 14.14
N LEU A 163 11.24 -11.23 14.51
CA LEU A 163 10.30 -12.16 13.87
C LEU A 163 8.85 -11.66 13.99
N LEU A 164 8.43 -11.26 15.19
CA LEU A 164 7.09 -10.74 15.41
C LEU A 164 6.83 -9.49 14.59
N ARG A 165 7.80 -8.57 14.52
CA ARG A 165 7.72 -7.38 13.69
C ARG A 165 7.45 -7.72 12.23
N CYS A 166 8.26 -8.61 11.65
CA CYS A 166 8.09 -9.04 10.28
C CYS A 166 6.67 -9.58 10.06
N GLY A 167 6.23 -10.49 10.93
CA GLY A 167 4.91 -11.13 10.83
C GLY A 167 3.75 -10.15 10.95
N LEU A 168 3.79 -9.26 11.95
CA LEU A 168 2.75 -8.26 12.21
C LEU A 168 2.65 -7.22 11.09
N ASN A 169 3.78 -6.81 10.52
CA ASN A 169 3.82 -5.89 9.38
C ASN A 169 3.23 -6.54 8.12
N HIS A 170 3.58 -7.80 7.85
CA HIS A 170 3.05 -8.50 6.67
C HIS A 170 1.57 -8.83 6.81
N LEU A 171 1.10 -9.32 7.96
CA LEU A 171 -0.33 -9.53 8.20
C LEU A 171 -1.13 -8.24 7.96
N TRP A 172 -0.65 -7.11 8.48
CA TRP A 172 -1.32 -5.84 8.28
C TRP A 172 -1.32 -5.40 6.81
N ASN A 173 -0.22 -5.61 6.11
CA ASN A 173 -0.12 -5.31 4.69
C ASN A 173 -1.07 -6.17 3.85
N ASP A 174 -1.19 -7.46 4.17
CA ASP A 174 -2.09 -8.39 3.49
C ASP A 174 -3.56 -8.01 3.71
N TYR A 175 -3.91 -7.60 4.93
CA TYR A 175 -5.23 -7.04 5.23
C TYR A 175 -5.56 -5.83 4.33
N TRP A 176 -4.66 -4.84 4.27
CA TRP A 176 -4.87 -3.64 3.46
C TRP A 176 -5.00 -3.94 1.98
N ARG A 177 -4.20 -4.87 1.47
CA ARG A 177 -4.28 -5.32 0.07
C ARG A 177 -5.61 -6.01 -0.22
N ALA A 178 -6.07 -6.87 0.69
CA ALA A 178 -7.36 -7.54 0.55
C ALA A 178 -8.52 -6.53 0.51
N LEU A 179 -8.52 -5.52 1.40
CA LEU A 179 -9.53 -4.46 1.40
C LEU A 179 -9.55 -3.64 0.11
N THR A 180 -8.37 -3.29 -0.40
CA THR A 180 -8.22 -2.45 -1.60
C THR A 180 -8.34 -3.24 -2.91
N LYS A 181 -8.46 -4.57 -2.82
CA LYS A 181 -8.38 -5.52 -3.94
C LYS A 181 -7.12 -5.29 -4.78
N PHE A 182 -6.01 -4.96 -4.10
CA PHE A 182 -4.73 -4.68 -4.69
C PHE A 182 -4.03 -6.00 -5.01
N GLY A 183 -3.82 -6.29 -6.29
CA GLY A 183 -3.22 -7.54 -6.76
C GLY A 183 -1.95 -7.31 -7.56
N GLU A 184 -1.56 -8.34 -8.31
CA GLU A 184 -0.32 -8.37 -9.09
C GLU A 184 -0.29 -7.30 -10.20
N ALA A 185 -1.42 -7.00 -10.82
CA ALA A 185 -1.51 -5.97 -11.84
C ALA A 185 -1.20 -4.58 -11.27
N GLU A 186 -1.75 -4.27 -10.09
CA GLU A 186 -1.49 -3.00 -9.41
C GLU A 186 -0.06 -2.92 -8.86
N GLU A 187 0.50 -4.03 -8.36
CA GLU A 187 1.92 -4.10 -8.00
C GLU A 187 2.84 -3.80 -9.19
N TYR A 188 2.55 -4.42 -10.33
CA TYR A 188 3.34 -4.22 -11.54
C TYR A 188 3.26 -2.76 -12.00
N HIS A 189 2.09 -2.15 -11.90
CA HIS A 189 1.94 -0.74 -12.20
C HIS A 189 2.76 0.15 -11.24
N LEU A 190 2.76 -0.13 -9.93
CA LEU A 190 3.65 0.57 -8.99
C LEU A 190 5.12 0.41 -9.35
N TYR A 191 5.52 -0.79 -9.78
CA TYR A 191 6.87 -1.03 -10.28
C TYR A 191 7.19 -0.15 -11.49
N GLU A 192 6.29 -0.05 -12.47
CA GLU A 192 6.48 0.84 -13.62
C GLU A 192 6.61 2.31 -13.21
N LEU A 193 5.76 2.79 -12.30
CA LEU A 193 5.83 4.15 -11.76
C LEU A 193 7.12 4.41 -10.97
N SER A 194 7.68 3.38 -10.33
CA SER A 194 8.95 3.51 -9.60
C SER A 194 10.17 3.62 -10.52
N ARG A 195 10.04 3.17 -11.78
CA ARG A 195 11.12 3.11 -12.76
C ARG A 195 11.12 4.29 -13.73
N ASP A 196 9.96 4.93 -13.92
CA ASP A 196 9.77 6.02 -14.88
C ASP A 196 9.10 7.23 -14.22
N ASP A 197 9.91 8.26 -13.96
CA ASP A 197 9.43 9.51 -13.36
C ASP A 197 8.39 10.23 -14.22
N ASN A 198 8.39 10.07 -15.54
CA ASN A 198 7.37 10.67 -16.40
C ASN A 198 6.02 9.99 -16.16
N LYS A 199 5.98 8.65 -16.10
CA LYS A 199 4.77 7.90 -15.75
C LYS A 199 4.29 8.24 -14.33
N LYS A 200 5.21 8.43 -13.39
CA LYS A 200 4.89 8.88 -12.02
C LYS A 200 4.25 10.26 -12.00
N GLN A 201 4.82 11.24 -12.69
CA GLN A 201 4.26 12.59 -12.78
C GLN A 201 2.91 12.61 -13.50
N GLU A 202 2.75 11.78 -14.53
CA GLU A 202 1.48 11.57 -15.23
C GLU A 202 0.41 11.00 -14.30
N PHE A 203 0.73 9.92 -13.58
CA PHE A 203 -0.18 9.35 -12.58
C PHE A 203 -0.57 10.38 -11.50
N LEU A 204 0.41 11.11 -10.96
CA LEU A 204 0.16 12.17 -9.97
C LEU A 204 -0.78 13.25 -10.53
N ARG A 205 -0.61 13.66 -11.78
CA ARG A 205 -1.49 14.63 -12.45
C ARG A 205 -2.92 14.08 -12.61
N VAL A 206 -3.06 12.80 -12.95
CA VAL A 206 -4.37 12.14 -13.11
C VAL A 206 -5.12 12.04 -11.78
N ILE A 207 -4.45 11.69 -10.68
CA ILE A 207 -5.12 11.52 -9.38
C ILE A 207 -5.37 12.84 -8.63
N THR A 208 -4.60 13.90 -8.92
CA THR A 208 -4.76 15.22 -8.29
C THR A 208 -5.65 16.16 -9.09
N SER A 209 -6.05 15.78 -10.31
CA SER A 209 -6.93 16.57 -11.16
C SER A 209 -8.40 16.29 -10.89
N THR A 210 -9.25 17.26 -11.25
CA THR A 210 -10.71 17.09 -11.16
C THR A 210 -11.21 16.06 -12.18
N LEU A 211 -12.36 15.44 -11.93
CA LEU A 211 -12.96 14.43 -12.82
C LEU A 211 -13.11 14.90 -14.28
N GLU A 212 -13.40 16.17 -14.51
CA GLU A 212 -13.49 16.76 -15.85
C GLU A 212 -12.11 16.86 -16.53
N GLN A 213 -11.11 17.34 -15.80
CA GLN A 213 -9.72 17.41 -16.28
C GLN A 213 -9.14 16.01 -16.56
N GLN A 214 -9.49 15.02 -15.73
CA GLN A 214 -9.07 13.63 -15.91
C GLN A 214 -9.66 13.03 -17.19
N ARG A 215 -10.96 13.27 -17.45
CA ARG A 215 -11.64 12.81 -18.68
C ARG A 215 -11.07 13.46 -19.93
N ASP A 216 -10.80 14.77 -19.87
CA ASP A 216 -10.21 15.51 -20.98
C ASP A 216 -8.78 15.07 -21.29
N TYR A 217 -7.99 14.80 -20.25
CA TYR A 217 -6.64 14.27 -20.39
C TYR A 217 -6.63 12.89 -21.05
N LEU A 218 -7.43 11.94 -20.52
CA LEU A 218 -7.55 10.59 -21.07
C LEU A 218 -8.15 10.58 -22.49
N ARG A 219 -8.99 11.56 -22.83
CA ARG A 219 -9.48 11.76 -24.20
C ARG A 219 -8.33 12.22 -25.12
N LYS A 220 -7.60 13.28 -24.76
CA LYS A 220 -6.47 13.80 -25.55
C LYS A 220 -5.36 12.77 -25.74
N GLN A 221 -5.09 11.95 -24.73
CA GLN A 221 -4.11 10.87 -24.82
C GLN A 221 -4.52 9.81 -25.83
N ARG A 222 -5.78 9.35 -25.81
CA ARG A 222 -6.31 8.42 -26.82
C ARG A 222 -6.29 9.02 -28.22
N GLU A 223 -6.57 10.32 -28.35
CA GLU A 223 -6.47 11.05 -29.61
C GLU A 223 -5.03 11.13 -30.14
N GLN A 224 -4.04 11.32 -29.25
CA GLN A 224 -2.61 11.30 -29.57
C GLN A 224 -2.10 9.90 -29.94
N GLU A 225 -2.50 8.86 -29.21
CA GLU A 225 -2.15 7.46 -29.48
C GLU A 225 -2.75 6.95 -30.80
N GLN A 226 -3.92 7.46 -31.19
CA GLN A 226 -4.56 7.16 -32.47
C GLN A 226 -4.00 7.98 -33.65
N GLY A 227 -3.00 8.84 -33.41
CA GLY A 227 -2.27 9.55 -34.47
C GLY A 227 -3.07 10.61 -35.23
N TYR A 228 -4.20 11.09 -34.71
CA TYR A 228 -4.97 12.15 -35.39
C TYR A 228 -4.41 13.54 -35.07
N PHE A 229 -3.32 13.89 -35.75
CA PHE A 229 -3.04 15.26 -36.16
C PHE A 229 -2.69 15.25 -37.65
N LEU A 230 -3.70 15.46 -38.50
CA LEU A 230 -3.50 16.11 -39.79
C LEU A 230 -4.20 17.47 -39.71
N PRO A 231 -3.49 18.59 -39.48
CA PRO A 231 -4.01 19.86 -39.91
C PRO A 231 -4.12 19.80 -41.43
N ARG A 232 -5.35 19.80 -41.94
CA ARG A 232 -5.60 20.04 -43.37
C ARG A 232 -5.06 21.45 -43.66
N PRO A 233 -4.23 21.66 -44.71
CA PRO A 233 -3.81 23.00 -45.06
C PRO A 233 -5.06 23.79 -45.43
N GLU A 234 -5.32 24.86 -44.68
CA GLU A 234 -6.41 25.77 -44.99
C GLU A 234 -6.07 26.55 -46.26
N GLY A 235 -6.92 26.43 -47.27
CA GLY A 235 -7.13 27.48 -48.27
C GLY A 235 -6.49 27.28 -49.64
N GLU A 236 -6.99 26.33 -50.42
CA GLU A 236 -7.13 26.57 -51.86
C GLU A 236 -8.54 27.10 -52.15
N GLU A 237 -8.60 28.36 -52.61
CA GLU A 237 -9.64 29.06 -53.42
C GLU A 237 -9.52 30.57 -53.12
N GLY A 238 -9.31 31.53 -54.01
CA GLY A 238 -9.05 31.61 -55.45
C GLY A 238 -9.00 33.11 -55.88
N SER A 239 -8.32 33.40 -57.00
CA SER A 239 -8.44 34.60 -57.86
C SER A 239 -7.80 35.93 -57.35
N THR A 240 -7.07 36.79 -58.09
CA THR A 240 -6.69 36.94 -59.53
C THR A 240 -5.63 38.05 -59.67
N ASP A 241 -4.77 37.96 -60.69
CA ASP A 241 -4.03 39.03 -61.42
C ASP A 241 -3.02 39.93 -60.66
N THR A 242 -1.80 40.24 -61.11
CA THR A 242 -1.33 40.45 -62.49
C THR A 242 0.22 40.51 -62.56
N THR A 243 0.76 40.14 -63.72
CA THR A 243 2.01 40.65 -64.39
C THR A 243 3.41 40.06 -64.09
N ARG A 244 3.92 39.38 -65.15
CA ARG A 244 5.27 39.48 -65.79
C ARG A 244 6.51 39.12 -64.93
N ALA A 245 7.51 38.37 -65.38
CA ALA A 245 7.91 37.85 -66.69
C ALA A 245 8.89 36.67 -66.41
N ALA A 246 8.75 35.56 -67.13
CA ALA A 246 9.71 35.09 -68.15
C ALA A 246 11.04 34.49 -67.65
N GLN A 247 11.30 33.25 -68.15
CA GLN A 247 12.61 32.59 -68.32
C GLN A 247 13.26 32.04 -67.03
N GLN A 248 13.89 30.86 -66.98
CA GLN A 248 14.32 29.92 -68.02
C GLN A 248 14.70 28.57 -67.35
N ARG A 249 14.37 27.48 -68.04
CA ARG A 249 15.11 26.21 -68.21
C ARG A 249 16.43 26.02 -67.43
N GLN A 250 16.58 24.85 -66.78
CA GLN A 250 17.51 23.74 -67.11
C GLN A 250 17.98 22.98 -65.85
N TRP A 251 17.69 21.68 -65.79
CA TRP A 251 18.63 20.69 -65.24
C TRP A 251 19.74 20.49 -66.28
N PRO A 252 21.02 20.30 -65.87
CA PRO A 252 21.53 18.98 -65.45
C PRO A 252 22.60 19.12 -64.32
N TYR A 253 23.23 18.13 -63.69
CA TYR A 253 23.54 16.72 -63.88
C TYR A 253 23.60 16.07 -62.49
#